data_AF-A0AAE9L8D9-F1
#
_entry.id   AF-A0AAE9L8D9-F1
#
_cell.length_a   1.000
_cell.length_b   1.000
_cell.length_c   1.000
_cell.angle_alpha   90.00
_cell.angle_beta   90.00
_cell.angle_gamma   90.00
#
_symmetry.space_group_name_H-M   'P 1'
#
loop_
_entity.id
_entity.type
_entity.pdbx_description
1 polymer ?
#
loop_
_entity_poly.entity_id
_entity_poly.type
_entity_poly.pdbx_seq_one_letter_code
_entity_poly.pdbx_strand_id
1 'polypeptide(L)'
;MKTFDIRHQEDFKPTTLFLEIFGFEPDFSDVECMAEANIDLTFDNIFFDGSIFTVIDYEWIFYTSIPLNYIIYRSLSRLFWKYGEYLNSFLKLDDLFEEFQIDEIAQYQKMEMAFQEYVLGKKRFYNIGDQYSKKIETLNKVLDESKKNESQTINQQHLLGEYEDKINSLNSEKELLSIKLENSKITLNNKMIELDNYKSQEAHLKTESESIKNQFSQLQLKYDTLKKQHNETNLQIDQKITELLNRSLKRRAIFKKTKHLIEENQFLINEKDRVAQQSSEELALKNQELDLLNEQLVIKNIQITELSEQNHEFRLQINHLNLSLHEMTEKFNENNLAYTHLQKHNHEVVLENGRLSDSLKNLQNDYHQLKYEFMQLKKQIFNDARRKEEDE
;
A
#
# COMPACT_ATOMS: atom_id res chain seq x y z
N MET A 1 -53.36 19.23 -28.83
CA MET A 1 -53.54 20.56 -28.21
C MET A 1 -54.46 20.35 -27.01
N LYS A 2 -53.97 20.56 -25.78
CA LYS A 2 -54.87 20.54 -24.62
C LYS A 2 -55.76 21.78 -24.73
N THR A 3 -57.06 21.58 -24.76
CA THR A 3 -58.05 22.65 -24.70
C THR A 3 -58.45 22.82 -23.24
N PHE A 4 -58.19 23.99 -22.66
CA PHE A 4 -58.62 24.33 -21.31
C PHE A 4 -60.07 24.77 -21.36
N ASP A 5 -60.93 24.12 -20.58
CA ASP A 5 -62.33 24.53 -20.43
C ASP A 5 -62.34 25.61 -19.35
N ILE A 6 -62.30 26.88 -19.75
CA ILE A 6 -62.28 28.03 -18.83
C ILE A 6 -63.66 28.13 -18.18
N ARG A 7 -63.89 27.33 -17.14
CA ARG A 7 -65.10 27.39 -16.34
C ARG A 7 -64.94 28.51 -15.32
N HIS A 8 -65.68 29.59 -15.55
CA HIS A 8 -65.88 30.63 -14.55
C HIS A 8 -66.52 30.04 -13.30
N GLN A 9 -65.97 30.36 -12.13
CA GLN A 9 -66.61 30.10 -10.85
C GLN A 9 -66.81 31.45 -10.16
N GLU A 10 -68.05 31.74 -9.76
CA GLU A 10 -68.44 33.07 -9.29
C GLU A 10 -68.01 33.38 -7.83
N ASP A 11 -67.55 32.38 -7.05
CA ASP A 11 -67.08 32.60 -5.67
C ASP A 11 -65.63 32.15 -5.47
N PHE A 12 -64.82 32.99 -4.81
CA PHE A 12 -63.50 32.58 -4.30
C PHE A 12 -63.63 31.60 -3.14
N LYS A 13 -63.04 30.41 -3.28
CA LYS A 13 -62.97 29.39 -2.21
C LYS A 13 -61.54 28.86 -2.09
N PRO A 14 -60.76 29.33 -1.09
CA PRO A 14 -59.39 28.87 -0.92
C PRO A 14 -59.39 27.38 -0.57
N THR A 15 -58.71 26.58 -1.38
CA THR A 15 -58.53 25.15 -1.13
C THR A 15 -57.25 24.89 -0.34
N THR A 16 -57.04 23.65 0.11
CA THR A 16 -55.75 23.24 0.69
C THR A 16 -54.58 23.49 -0.26
N LEU A 17 -54.79 23.29 -1.58
CA LEU A 17 -53.77 23.57 -2.60
C LEU A 17 -53.49 25.07 -2.71
N PHE A 18 -54.51 25.92 -2.60
CA PHE A 18 -54.31 27.37 -2.55
C PHE A 18 -53.38 27.76 -1.38
N LEU A 19 -53.64 27.23 -0.19
CA LEU A 19 -52.83 27.50 0.99
C LEU A 19 -51.41 26.92 0.90
N GLU A 20 -51.22 25.81 0.19
CA GLU A 20 -49.89 25.25 -0.07
C GLU A 20 -49.04 26.19 -0.93
N ILE A 21 -49.65 26.78 -1.96
CA ILE A 21 -48.96 27.66 -2.92
C ILE A 21 -48.71 29.04 -2.30
N PHE A 22 -49.73 29.65 -1.70
CA PHE A 22 -49.67 31.04 -1.24
C PHE A 22 -49.38 31.20 0.26
N GLY A 23 -49.60 30.17 1.08
CA GLY A 23 -49.27 30.20 2.50
C GLY A 23 -50.15 31.09 3.37
N PHE A 24 -51.18 31.74 2.82
CA PHE A 24 -52.15 32.55 3.57
C PHE A 24 -53.54 32.52 2.91
N GLU A 25 -54.55 32.88 3.69
CA GLU A 25 -55.94 33.01 3.23
C GLU A 25 -56.26 34.51 3.01
N PRO A 26 -56.44 34.97 1.75
CA PRO A 26 -56.81 36.35 1.46
C PRO A 26 -58.30 36.59 1.77
N ASP A 27 -58.61 37.80 2.21
CA ASP A 27 -59.97 38.28 2.42
C ASP A 27 -60.49 38.93 1.14
N PHE A 28 -61.11 38.12 0.28
CA PHE A 28 -61.78 38.57 -0.94
C PHE A 28 -63.29 38.50 -0.73
N SER A 29 -63.98 39.60 -1.01
CA SER A 29 -65.43 39.69 -0.82
C SER A 29 -66.21 39.29 -2.08
N ASP A 30 -65.79 39.73 -3.26
CA ASP A 30 -66.50 39.52 -4.53
C ASP A 30 -65.53 39.46 -5.74
N VAL A 31 -64.63 38.45 -5.79
CA VAL A 31 -63.67 38.31 -6.91
C VAL A 31 -63.99 37.12 -7.81
N GLU A 32 -63.97 37.36 -9.11
CA GLU A 32 -64.13 36.32 -10.12
C GLU A 32 -62.91 35.39 -10.15
N CYS A 33 -63.16 34.07 -10.16
CA CYS A 33 -62.10 33.07 -10.07
C CYS A 33 -62.08 32.11 -11.26
N MET A 34 -60.86 31.75 -11.67
CA MET A 34 -60.62 30.63 -12.56
C MET A 34 -60.41 29.35 -11.73
N ALA A 35 -61.14 28.29 -12.06
CA ALA A 35 -61.03 26.98 -11.40
C ALA A 35 -59.83 26.15 -11.89
N GLU A 36 -59.44 26.34 -13.15
CA GLU A 36 -58.22 25.80 -13.76
C GLU A 36 -57.39 26.98 -14.25
N ALA A 37 -56.45 27.43 -13.44
CA ALA A 37 -55.71 28.66 -13.64
C ALA A 37 -54.27 28.39 -14.03
N ASN A 38 -53.82 28.92 -15.17
CA ASN A 38 -52.40 29.02 -15.51
C ASN A 38 -51.84 30.31 -14.90
N ILE A 39 -51.11 30.19 -13.79
CA ILE A 39 -50.49 31.35 -13.13
C ILE A 39 -49.31 31.89 -13.94
N ASP A 40 -48.69 31.10 -14.82
CA ASP A 40 -47.56 31.54 -15.64
C ASP A 40 -47.95 32.16 -16.99
N LEU A 41 -49.19 32.65 -17.06
CA LEU A 41 -49.71 33.35 -18.22
C LEU A 41 -49.07 34.74 -18.34
N THR A 42 -47.88 34.81 -18.93
CA THR A 42 -47.25 36.07 -19.34
C THR A 42 -47.58 36.38 -20.79
N PHE A 43 -47.52 37.65 -21.19
CA PHE A 43 -47.79 38.04 -22.59
C PHE A 43 -46.82 37.40 -23.59
N ASP A 44 -45.59 37.08 -23.16
CA ASP A 44 -44.61 36.35 -23.99
C ASP A 44 -45.07 34.91 -24.30
N ASN A 45 -45.95 34.35 -23.46
CA ASN A 45 -46.45 32.98 -23.57
C ASN A 45 -47.76 32.88 -24.35
N ILE A 46 -48.28 34.00 -24.87
CA ILE A 46 -49.52 34.09 -25.65
C ILE A 46 -49.19 34.44 -27.11
N PHE A 47 -49.58 33.56 -28.03
CA PHE A 47 -49.49 33.80 -29.47
C PHE A 47 -50.87 34.11 -30.04
N PHE A 48 -50.97 35.21 -30.78
CA PHE A 48 -52.19 35.57 -31.52
C PHE A 48 -51.93 35.43 -33.02
N ASP A 49 -52.66 34.54 -33.68
CA ASP A 49 -52.52 34.31 -35.13
C ASP A 49 -53.43 35.20 -36.00
N GLY A 50 -54.14 36.14 -35.38
CA GLY A 50 -55.15 36.98 -36.01
C GLY A 50 -56.60 36.54 -35.75
N SER A 51 -56.80 35.30 -35.26
CA SER A 51 -58.13 34.76 -34.97
C SER A 51 -58.23 34.04 -33.62
N ILE A 52 -57.15 33.39 -33.18
CA ILE A 52 -57.12 32.56 -31.99
C ILE A 52 -55.91 32.93 -31.13
N PHE A 53 -56.14 33.02 -29.82
CA PHE A 53 -55.06 33.08 -28.83
C PHE A 53 -54.62 31.67 -28.45
N THR A 54 -53.32 31.40 -28.61
CA THR A 54 -52.68 30.13 -28.26
C THR A 54 -51.68 30.36 -27.14
N VAL A 55 -51.89 29.72 -26.00
CA VAL A 55 -50.93 29.71 -24.90
C VAL A 55 -49.96 28.56 -25.11
N ILE A 56 -48.66 28.85 -25.16
CA ILE A 56 -47.64 27.82 -25.47
C ILE A 56 -46.99 27.23 -24.21
N ASP A 57 -47.02 27.97 -23.11
CA ASP A 57 -46.36 27.59 -21.85
C ASP A 57 -47.39 27.43 -20.74
N TYR A 58 -47.41 26.26 -20.14
CA TYR A 58 -48.44 25.80 -19.21
C TYR A 58 -47.84 25.05 -18.01
N GLU A 59 -46.63 25.43 -17.62
CA GLU A 59 -45.89 24.82 -16.50
C GLU A 59 -46.60 24.97 -15.15
N TRP A 60 -47.37 26.03 -14.95
CA TRP A 60 -47.98 26.37 -13.65
C TRP A 60 -49.50 26.43 -13.71
N ILE A 61 -50.12 25.32 -14.09
CA ILE A 61 -51.57 25.13 -14.02
C ILE A 61 -51.96 24.54 -12.68
N PHE A 62 -52.88 25.21 -11.99
CA PHE A 62 -53.43 24.76 -10.73
C PHE A 62 -54.95 24.61 -10.79
N TYR A 63 -55.43 23.53 -10.19
CA TYR A 63 -56.86 23.21 -10.06
C TYR A 63 -57.38 23.73 -8.71
N THR A 64 -57.38 25.05 -8.56
CA THR A 64 -57.89 25.76 -7.38
C THR A 64 -58.45 27.10 -7.80
N SER A 65 -59.32 27.69 -6.98
CA SER A 65 -59.86 29.04 -7.24
C SER A 65 -58.75 30.09 -7.17
N ILE A 66 -58.34 30.61 -8.32
CA ILE A 66 -57.40 31.73 -8.43
C ILE A 66 -58.16 32.95 -8.96
N PRO A 67 -58.08 34.12 -8.29
CA PRO A 67 -58.69 35.34 -8.81
C PRO A 67 -58.18 35.68 -10.20
N LEU A 68 -59.08 36.00 -11.13
CA LEU A 68 -58.73 36.38 -12.50
C LEU A 68 -57.82 37.62 -12.50
N ASN A 69 -58.16 38.60 -11.65
CA ASN A 69 -57.39 39.83 -11.46
C ASN A 69 -55.97 39.57 -10.94
N TYR A 70 -55.73 38.49 -10.19
CA TYR A 70 -54.36 38.11 -9.81
C TYR A 70 -53.52 37.71 -11.03
N ILE A 71 -54.12 36.98 -11.97
CA ILE A 71 -53.43 36.52 -13.19
C ILE A 71 -53.09 37.75 -14.05
N ILE A 72 -54.05 38.66 -14.25
CA ILE A 72 -53.84 39.91 -14.98
C ILE A 72 -52.77 40.77 -14.29
N TYR A 73 -52.87 40.94 -12.96
CA TYR A 73 -51.89 41.65 -12.15
C TYR A 73 -50.47 41.11 -12.38
N ARG A 74 -50.31 39.79 -12.35
CA ARG A 74 -49.03 39.12 -12.58
C ARG A 74 -48.54 39.31 -14.01
N SER A 75 -49.40 39.16 -15.03
CA SER A 75 -49.03 39.39 -16.43
C SER A 75 -48.53 40.81 -16.67
N LEU A 76 -49.26 41.81 -16.14
CA LEU A 76 -48.89 43.23 -16.23
C LEU A 76 -47.61 43.53 -15.48
N SER A 77 -47.47 43.01 -14.26
CA SER A 77 -46.29 43.19 -13.43
C SER A 77 -45.04 42.56 -14.08
N ARG A 78 -45.17 41.41 -14.76
CA ARG A 78 -44.09 40.81 -15.54
C ARG A 78 -43.73 41.61 -16.78
N LEU A 79 -44.72 42.15 -17.49
CA LEU A 79 -44.51 43.04 -18.63
C LEU A 79 -43.69 44.29 -18.22
N PHE A 80 -44.09 44.95 -17.14
CA PHE A 80 -43.41 46.14 -16.62
C PHE A 80 -42.06 45.83 -15.99
N TRP A 81 -41.90 44.67 -15.34
CA TRP A 81 -40.59 44.25 -14.85
C TRP A 81 -39.59 44.07 -16.00
N LYS A 82 -40.03 43.53 -17.14
CA LYS A 82 -39.18 43.25 -18.30
C LYS A 82 -38.93 44.47 -19.19
N TYR A 83 -39.95 45.31 -19.39
CA TYR A 83 -39.92 46.43 -20.35
C TYR A 83 -40.15 47.81 -19.71
N GLY A 84 -40.14 47.91 -18.38
CA GLY A 84 -40.52 49.11 -17.64
C GLY A 84 -39.72 50.35 -17.99
N GLU A 85 -38.41 50.24 -18.27
CA GLU A 85 -37.61 51.40 -18.70
C GLU A 85 -38.15 52.06 -19.97
N TYR A 86 -38.71 51.27 -20.88
CA TYR A 86 -39.32 51.77 -22.11
C TYR A 86 -40.78 52.21 -21.88
N LEU A 87 -41.59 51.36 -21.23
CA LEU A 87 -43.01 51.59 -21.04
C LEU A 87 -43.32 52.81 -20.16
N ASN A 88 -42.54 53.02 -19.09
CA ASN A 88 -42.75 54.12 -18.14
C ASN A 88 -42.66 55.51 -18.77
N SER A 89 -42.14 55.63 -19.99
CA SER A 89 -42.10 56.90 -20.73
C SER A 89 -43.47 57.33 -21.28
N PHE A 90 -44.42 56.41 -21.46
CA PHE A 90 -45.77 56.71 -22.00
C PHE A 90 -46.92 55.95 -21.34
N LEU A 91 -46.65 54.98 -20.46
CA LEU A 91 -47.65 54.16 -19.78
C LEU A 91 -47.17 53.82 -18.37
N LYS A 92 -48.01 54.02 -17.35
CA LYS A 92 -47.70 53.60 -15.98
C LYS A 92 -48.45 52.33 -15.62
N LEU A 93 -47.84 51.52 -14.77
CA LEU A 93 -48.44 50.28 -14.29
C LEU A 93 -49.71 50.55 -13.47
N ASP A 94 -49.68 51.58 -12.62
CA ASP A 94 -50.83 51.96 -11.79
C ASP A 94 -52.06 52.35 -12.63
N ASP A 95 -51.85 53.07 -13.75
CA ASP A 95 -52.92 53.45 -14.68
C ASP A 95 -53.60 52.20 -15.30
N LEU A 96 -52.83 51.13 -15.55
CA LEU A 96 -53.38 49.87 -16.05
C LEU A 96 -54.13 49.11 -14.96
N PHE A 97 -53.65 49.11 -13.72
CA PHE A 97 -54.39 48.48 -12.62
C PHE A 97 -55.74 49.15 -12.41
N GLU A 98 -55.81 50.48 -12.54
CA GLU A 98 -57.08 51.22 -12.50
C GLU A 98 -57.99 50.85 -13.69
N GLU A 99 -57.46 50.80 -14.92
CA GLU A 99 -58.23 50.43 -16.13
C GLU A 99 -58.82 49.02 -16.06
N PHE A 100 -58.04 48.06 -15.53
CA PHE A 100 -58.49 46.67 -15.35
C PHE A 100 -59.27 46.44 -14.05
N GLN A 101 -59.55 47.49 -13.26
CA GLN A 101 -60.31 47.41 -12.00
C GLN A 101 -59.70 46.42 -10.99
N ILE A 102 -58.38 46.48 -10.83
CA ILE A 102 -57.60 45.63 -9.93
C ILE A 102 -57.43 46.37 -8.59
N ASP A 103 -58.37 46.18 -7.67
CA ASP A 103 -58.39 46.90 -6.39
C ASP A 103 -57.57 46.20 -5.28
N GLU A 104 -57.43 44.87 -5.33
CA GLU A 104 -56.76 44.09 -4.26
C GLU A 104 -55.23 43.96 -4.46
N ILE A 105 -54.57 45.01 -4.94
CA ILE A 105 -53.13 45.03 -5.29
C ILE A 105 -52.25 44.51 -4.13
N ALA A 106 -52.53 44.91 -2.89
CA ALA A 106 -51.72 44.51 -1.74
C ALA A 106 -51.81 43.00 -1.45
N GLN A 107 -52.96 42.39 -1.69
CA GLN A 107 -53.21 40.96 -1.55
C GLN A 107 -52.53 40.21 -2.71
N TYR A 108 -52.67 40.71 -3.94
CA TYR A 108 -52.02 40.14 -5.12
C TYR A 108 -50.49 40.21 -5.06
N GLN A 109 -49.92 41.27 -4.50
CA GLN A 109 -48.49 41.38 -4.27
C GLN A 109 -47.98 40.31 -3.28
N LYS A 110 -48.73 40.07 -2.19
CA LYS A 110 -48.40 38.98 -1.25
C LYS A 110 -48.51 37.61 -1.90
N MET A 111 -49.56 37.39 -2.70
CA MET A 111 -49.73 36.17 -3.48
C MET A 111 -48.55 35.97 -4.44
N GLU A 112 -48.10 37.02 -5.13
CA GLU A 112 -46.95 36.95 -6.04
C GLU A 112 -45.66 36.59 -5.30
N MET A 113 -45.39 37.22 -4.16
CA MET A 113 -44.21 36.89 -3.36
C MET A 113 -44.22 35.42 -2.91
N ALA A 114 -45.36 34.94 -2.40
CA ALA A 114 -45.49 33.56 -1.98
C ALA A 114 -45.36 32.57 -3.14
N PHE A 115 -45.93 32.90 -4.30
CA PHE A 115 -45.77 32.09 -5.50
C PHE A 115 -44.31 32.04 -5.99
N GLN A 116 -43.59 33.17 -5.97
CA GLN A 116 -42.15 33.18 -6.26
C GLN A 116 -41.37 32.32 -5.27
N GLU A 117 -41.69 32.36 -3.98
CA GLU A 117 -41.07 31.48 -2.98
C GLU A 117 -41.39 30.00 -3.21
N TYR A 118 -42.62 29.69 -3.62
CA TYR A 118 -43.06 28.34 -3.95
C TYR A 118 -42.28 27.78 -5.15
N VAL A 119 -42.09 28.58 -6.21
CA VAL A 119 -41.40 28.16 -7.43
C VAL A 119 -39.87 28.16 -7.26
N LEU A 120 -39.29 29.18 -6.63
CA LEU A 120 -37.83 29.40 -6.59
C LEU A 120 -37.18 28.93 -5.27
N GLY A 121 -37.97 28.69 -4.23
CA GLY A 121 -37.52 28.38 -2.87
C GLY A 121 -37.11 29.63 -2.07
N LYS A 122 -37.27 29.58 -0.73
CA LYS A 122 -37.08 30.68 0.25
C LYS A 122 -35.73 31.42 0.22
N LYS A 123 -34.76 31.00 -0.59
CA LYS A 123 -33.41 31.58 -0.68
C LYS A 123 -33.13 32.34 -1.99
N ARG A 124 -34.11 32.45 -2.90
CA ARG A 124 -33.89 33.00 -4.24
C ARG A 124 -34.87 34.15 -4.52
N PHE A 125 -34.44 35.37 -4.25
CA PHE A 125 -35.11 36.57 -4.74
C PHE A 125 -34.31 37.11 -5.93
N TYR A 126 -34.97 37.27 -7.08
CA TYR A 126 -34.49 37.89 -8.33
C TYR A 126 -33.45 37.11 -9.16
N ASN A 127 -33.95 36.54 -10.27
CA ASN A 127 -33.29 36.09 -11.50
C ASN A 127 -31.79 36.39 -11.71
N ILE A 128 -30.91 35.47 -11.29
CA ILE A 128 -29.85 34.83 -12.09
C ILE A 128 -29.58 33.47 -11.43
N GLY A 129 -29.85 32.37 -12.13
CA GLY A 129 -29.43 31.05 -11.66
C GLY A 129 -27.92 30.89 -11.85
N ASP A 130 -27.20 30.28 -10.89
CA ASP A 130 -25.75 30.04 -10.97
C ASP A 130 -25.30 29.41 -12.30
N GLN A 131 -26.19 28.65 -12.95
CA GLN A 131 -26.00 28.04 -14.27
C GLN A 131 -25.75 29.03 -15.42
N TYR A 132 -26.13 30.30 -15.26
CA TYR A 132 -25.89 31.38 -16.25
C TYR A 132 -24.81 32.38 -15.79
N SER A 133 -24.25 32.20 -14.60
CA SER A 133 -23.15 33.01 -14.11
C SER A 133 -21.85 32.52 -14.76
N LYS A 134 -21.33 33.24 -15.76
CA LYS A 134 -19.97 32.96 -16.26
C LYS A 134 -19.00 33.20 -15.10
N LYS A 135 -18.16 32.21 -14.79
CA LYS A 135 -17.09 32.34 -13.79
C LYS A 135 -16.19 33.51 -14.20
N ILE A 136 -16.37 34.68 -13.58
CA ILE A 136 -15.50 35.83 -13.79
C ILE A 136 -14.23 35.53 -12.98
N GLU A 137 -13.23 34.94 -13.63
CA GLU A 137 -11.89 34.87 -13.07
C GLU A 137 -11.17 36.19 -13.33
N THR A 138 -10.99 36.96 -12.26
CA THR A 138 -10.20 38.18 -12.31
C THR A 138 -8.72 37.85 -12.41
N LEU A 139 -7.97 38.68 -13.14
CA LEU A 139 -6.53 38.54 -13.37
C LEU A 139 -5.75 38.29 -12.08
N ASN A 140 -6.09 39.02 -11.01
CA ASN A 140 -5.46 38.89 -9.70
C ASN A 140 -5.65 37.48 -9.10
N LYS A 141 -6.84 36.89 -9.25
CA LYS A 141 -7.14 35.57 -8.71
C LYS A 141 -6.31 34.48 -9.40
N VAL A 142 -6.21 34.56 -10.73
CA VAL A 142 -5.38 33.63 -11.53
C VAL A 142 -3.90 33.78 -11.18
N LEU A 143 -3.42 35.01 -10.99
CA LEU A 143 -2.04 35.28 -10.57
C LEU A 143 -1.73 34.73 -9.16
N ASP A 144 -2.66 34.88 -8.22
CA ASP A 144 -2.48 34.39 -6.85
C ASP A 144 -2.52 32.85 -6.79
N GLU A 145 -3.42 32.21 -7.54
CA GLU A 145 -3.46 30.75 -7.69
C GLU A 145 -2.20 30.21 -8.38
N SER A 146 -1.73 30.87 -9.45
CA SER A 146 -0.49 30.51 -10.14
C SER A 146 0.73 30.60 -9.21
N LYS A 147 0.86 31.67 -8.41
CA LYS A 147 1.97 31.81 -7.44
C LYS A 147 1.93 30.74 -6.34
N LYS A 148 0.73 30.42 -5.86
CA LYS A 148 0.53 29.38 -4.85
C LYS A 148 0.96 28.01 -5.39
N ASN A 149 0.53 27.68 -6.60
CA ASN A 149 0.85 26.41 -7.23
C ASN A 149 2.33 26.32 -7.65
N GLU A 150 2.95 27.43 -8.05
CA GLU A 150 4.41 27.50 -8.28
C GLU A 150 5.20 27.23 -6.99
N SER A 151 4.78 27.84 -5.88
CA SER A 151 5.36 27.56 -4.56
C SER A 151 5.18 26.10 -4.14
N GLN A 152 4.01 25.50 -4.42
CA GLN A 152 3.77 24.08 -4.18
C GLN A 152 4.65 23.18 -5.04
N THR A 153 4.85 23.53 -6.32
CA THR A 153 5.75 22.80 -7.24
C THR A 153 7.18 22.80 -6.71
N ILE A 154 7.69 23.95 -6.26
CA ILE A 154 9.05 24.08 -5.70
C ILE A 154 9.20 23.20 -4.44
N ASN A 155 8.21 23.23 -3.53
CA ASN A 155 8.23 22.39 -2.33
C ASN A 155 8.21 20.89 -2.68
N GLN A 156 7.44 20.49 -3.69
CA GLN A 156 7.37 19.10 -4.14
C GLN A 156 8.68 18.65 -4.82
N GLN A 157 9.34 19.53 -5.57
CA GLN A 157 10.67 19.26 -6.15
C GLN A 157 11.73 19.06 -5.07
N HIS A 158 11.72 19.89 -4.02
CA HIS A 158 12.62 19.72 -2.89
C HIS A 158 12.39 18.36 -2.20
N LEU A 159 11.12 18.04 -1.92
CA LEU A 159 10.74 16.78 -1.29
C LEU A 159 11.09 15.57 -2.16
N LEU A 160 10.95 15.66 -3.49
CA LEU A 160 11.42 14.64 -4.43
C LEU A 160 12.92 14.40 -4.28
N GLY A 161 13.73 15.46 -4.20
CA GLY A 161 15.17 15.36 -3.98
C GLY A 161 15.51 14.63 -2.67
N GLU A 162 14.84 14.97 -1.57
CA GLU A 162 15.05 14.31 -0.27
C GLU A 162 14.70 12.81 -0.33
N TYR A 163 13.59 12.45 -1.00
CA TYR A 163 13.22 11.04 -1.18
C TYR A 163 14.19 10.30 -2.09
N GLU A 164 14.71 10.94 -3.14
CA GLU A 164 15.71 10.37 -4.03
C GLU A 164 17.03 10.07 -3.28
N ASP A 165 17.51 11.01 -2.48
CA ASP A 165 18.68 10.81 -1.62
C ASP A 165 18.46 9.67 -0.61
N LYS A 166 17.26 9.61 -0.03
CA LYS A 166 16.89 8.53 0.90
C LYS A 166 16.84 7.16 0.20
N ILE A 167 16.28 7.09 -1.01
CA ILE A 167 16.26 5.87 -1.83
C ILE A 167 17.70 5.42 -2.14
N ASN A 168 18.57 6.34 -2.54
CA ASN A 168 19.97 6.04 -2.85
C ASN A 168 20.75 5.55 -1.62
N SER A 169 20.53 6.17 -0.47
CA SER A 169 21.11 5.74 0.80
C SER A 169 20.63 4.35 1.21
N LEU A 170 19.31 4.11 1.18
CA LEU A 170 18.72 2.81 1.50
C LEU A 170 19.18 1.71 0.54
N ASN A 171 19.34 2.03 -0.75
CA ASN A 171 19.83 1.09 -1.73
C ASN A 171 21.28 0.69 -1.46
N SER A 172 22.14 1.67 -1.13
CA SER A 172 23.54 1.42 -0.76
C SER A 172 23.64 0.53 0.48
N GLU A 173 22.80 0.78 1.49
CA GLU A 173 22.75 -0.04 2.71
C GLU A 173 22.26 -1.47 2.45
N LYS A 174 21.22 -1.61 1.62
CA LYS A 174 20.70 -2.91 1.17
C LYS A 174 21.77 -3.72 0.45
N GLU A 175 22.54 -3.10 -0.44
CA GLU A 175 23.62 -3.76 -1.16
C GLU A 175 24.73 -4.24 -0.21
N LEU A 176 25.12 -3.40 0.75
CA LEU A 176 26.09 -3.78 1.79
C LEU A 176 25.61 -4.98 2.63
N LEU A 177 24.34 -4.99 3.03
CA LEU A 177 23.74 -6.11 3.77
C LEU A 177 23.71 -7.40 2.92
N SER A 178 23.39 -7.29 1.63
CA SER A 178 23.42 -8.43 0.70
C SER A 178 24.82 -9.03 0.59
N ILE A 179 25.86 -8.20 0.49
CA ILE A 179 27.26 -8.65 0.46
C ILE A 179 27.64 -9.33 1.78
N LYS A 180 27.29 -8.74 2.94
CA LYS A 180 27.55 -9.33 4.26
C LYS A 180 26.88 -10.70 4.42
N LEU A 181 25.64 -10.83 3.95
CA LEU A 181 24.91 -12.07 3.95
C LEU A 181 25.62 -13.14 3.12
N GLU A 182 26.05 -12.78 1.90
CA GLU A 182 26.73 -13.73 1.01
C GLU A 182 28.08 -14.20 1.57
N ASN A 183 28.87 -13.28 2.11
CA ASN A 183 30.13 -13.62 2.80
C ASN A 183 29.88 -14.59 3.97
N SER A 184 28.84 -14.35 4.77
CA SER A 184 28.50 -15.21 5.90
C SER A 184 28.09 -16.62 5.45
N LYS A 185 27.36 -16.75 4.33
CA LYS A 185 27.01 -18.05 3.73
C LYS A 185 28.25 -18.80 3.26
N ILE A 186 29.20 -18.12 2.61
CA ILE A 186 30.47 -18.72 2.16
C ILE A 186 31.25 -19.25 3.38
N THR A 187 31.37 -18.44 4.44
CA THR A 187 32.01 -18.88 5.68
C THR A 187 31.34 -20.11 6.29
N LEU A 188 30.00 -20.13 6.35
CA LEU A 188 29.24 -21.28 6.84
C LEU A 188 29.54 -22.54 5.99
N ASN A 189 29.56 -22.40 4.66
CA ASN A 189 29.81 -23.51 3.76
C ASN A 189 31.22 -24.09 3.96
N ASN A 190 32.23 -23.24 4.08
CA ASN A 190 33.60 -23.67 4.37
C ASN A 190 33.69 -24.42 5.70
N LYS A 191 33.00 -23.94 6.74
CA LYS A 191 32.94 -24.62 8.04
C LYS A 191 32.20 -25.97 7.98
N MET A 192 31.18 -26.08 7.12
CA MET A 192 30.51 -27.35 6.85
C MET A 192 31.45 -28.38 6.21
N ILE A 193 32.25 -27.96 5.23
CA ILE A 193 33.24 -28.82 4.57
C ILE A 193 34.29 -29.30 5.59
N GLU A 194 34.81 -28.40 6.43
CA GLU A 194 35.73 -28.77 7.51
C GLU A 194 35.13 -29.82 8.45
N LEU A 195 33.88 -29.63 8.87
CA LEU A 195 33.15 -30.57 9.73
C LEU A 195 33.01 -31.96 9.09
N ASP A 196 32.64 -32.03 7.81
CA ASP A 196 32.50 -33.29 7.09
C ASP A 196 33.83 -34.03 6.92
N ASN A 197 34.93 -33.29 6.71
CA ASN A 197 36.28 -33.85 6.70
C ASN A 197 36.64 -34.46 8.06
N TYR A 198 36.37 -33.76 9.16
CA TYR A 198 36.66 -34.29 10.50
C TYR A 198 35.79 -35.48 10.87
N LYS A 199 34.50 -35.48 10.53
CA LYS A 199 33.62 -36.66 10.71
C LYS A 199 34.12 -37.88 9.93
N SER A 200 34.63 -37.66 8.72
CA SER A 200 35.22 -38.74 7.92
C SER A 200 36.51 -39.29 8.55
N GLN A 201 37.36 -38.41 9.11
CA GLN A 201 38.54 -38.82 9.86
C GLN A 201 38.17 -39.60 11.13
N GLU A 202 37.18 -39.14 11.89
CA GLU A 202 36.68 -39.83 13.09
C GLU A 202 36.16 -41.23 12.73
N ALA A 203 35.37 -41.36 11.66
CA ALA A 203 34.87 -42.64 11.19
C ALA A 203 36.01 -43.62 10.85
N HIS A 204 37.06 -43.14 10.16
CA HIS A 204 38.24 -43.94 9.85
C HIS A 204 38.96 -44.41 11.13
N LEU A 205 39.27 -43.48 12.04
CA LEU A 205 39.95 -43.79 13.32
C LEU A 205 39.14 -44.79 14.15
N LYS A 206 37.81 -44.67 14.14
CA LYS A 206 36.92 -45.60 14.83
C LYS A 206 37.00 -47.00 14.23
N THR A 207 36.94 -47.13 12.90
CA THR A 207 37.10 -48.43 12.24
C THR A 207 38.47 -49.06 12.48
N GLU A 208 39.52 -48.24 12.54
CA GLU A 208 40.89 -48.69 12.82
C GLU A 208 41.04 -49.16 14.28
N SER A 209 40.49 -48.42 15.24
CA SER A 209 40.41 -48.82 16.65
C SER A 209 39.64 -50.15 16.82
N GLU A 210 38.50 -50.31 16.14
CA GLU A 210 37.71 -51.55 16.16
C GLU A 210 38.52 -52.74 15.59
N SER A 211 39.29 -52.51 14.54
CA SER A 211 40.19 -53.51 13.93
C SER A 211 41.30 -53.94 14.90
N ILE A 212 42.00 -52.97 15.52
CA ILE A 212 43.05 -53.25 16.52
C ILE A 212 42.47 -54.01 17.71
N LYS A 213 41.29 -53.63 18.21
CA LYS A 213 40.61 -54.32 19.31
C LYS A 213 40.25 -55.76 18.96
N ASN A 214 39.85 -56.03 17.72
CA ASN A 214 39.62 -57.38 17.23
C ASN A 214 40.93 -58.19 17.14
N GLN A 215 42.00 -57.61 16.62
CA GLN A 215 43.33 -58.25 16.58
C GLN A 215 43.84 -58.59 17.99
N PHE A 216 43.68 -57.65 18.94
CA PHE A 216 43.99 -57.86 20.35
C PHE A 216 43.22 -59.06 20.92
N SER A 217 41.91 -59.11 20.68
CA SER A 217 41.06 -60.20 21.17
C SER A 217 41.51 -61.57 20.63
N GLN A 218 41.98 -61.64 19.38
CA GLN A 218 42.54 -62.87 18.80
C GLN A 218 43.88 -63.27 19.43
N LEU A 219 44.78 -62.31 19.64
CA LEU A 219 46.07 -62.52 20.31
C LEU A 219 45.88 -63.03 21.75
N GLN A 220 44.95 -62.44 22.48
CA GLN A 220 44.59 -62.86 23.84
C GLN A 220 44.13 -64.33 23.87
N LEU A 221 43.25 -64.71 22.94
CA LEU A 221 42.73 -66.07 22.81
C LEU A 221 43.85 -67.08 22.49
N LYS A 222 44.81 -66.68 21.65
CA LYS A 222 45.99 -67.49 21.31
C LYS A 222 46.90 -67.69 22.52
N TYR A 223 47.12 -66.62 23.31
CA TYR A 223 47.87 -66.69 24.57
C TYR A 223 47.22 -67.65 25.57
N ASP A 224 45.90 -67.54 25.79
CA ASP A 224 45.17 -68.40 26.72
C ASP A 224 45.21 -69.88 26.29
N THR A 225 45.17 -70.14 24.98
CA THR A 225 45.26 -71.50 24.42
C THR A 225 46.64 -72.11 24.68
N LEU A 226 47.72 -71.36 24.41
CA LEU A 226 49.10 -71.79 24.68
C LEU A 226 49.33 -72.04 26.18
N LYS A 227 48.79 -71.17 27.04
CA LYS A 227 48.85 -71.33 28.50
C LYS A 227 48.18 -72.63 28.96
N LYS A 228 47.03 -72.99 28.36
CA LYS A 228 46.31 -74.22 28.67
C LYS A 228 47.07 -75.47 28.21
N GLN A 229 47.61 -75.46 26.98
CA GLN A 229 48.45 -76.54 26.46
C GLN A 229 49.69 -76.77 27.33
N HIS A 230 50.31 -75.71 27.83
CA HIS A 230 51.45 -75.81 28.73
C HIS A 230 51.08 -76.51 30.05
N ASN A 231 49.97 -76.11 30.67
CA ASN A 231 49.50 -76.73 31.91
C ASN A 231 49.20 -78.23 31.72
N GLU A 232 48.59 -78.61 30.58
CA GLU A 232 48.36 -80.01 30.24
C GLU A 232 49.67 -80.79 30.01
N THR A 233 50.65 -80.18 29.35
CA THR A 233 51.96 -80.80 29.09
C THR A 233 52.73 -81.02 30.39
N ASN A 234 52.72 -80.04 31.30
CA ASN A 234 53.33 -80.19 32.63
C ASN A 234 52.69 -81.34 33.41
N LEU A 235 51.36 -81.42 33.40
CA LEU A 235 50.64 -82.51 34.06
C LEU A 235 51.04 -83.88 33.50
N GLN A 236 51.19 -84.00 32.17
CA GLN A 236 51.65 -85.24 31.53
C GLN A 236 53.10 -85.59 31.90
N ILE A 237 53.98 -84.59 32.02
CA ILE A 237 55.37 -84.79 32.45
C ILE A 237 55.41 -85.28 33.89
N ASP A 238 54.68 -84.63 34.80
CA ASP A 238 54.60 -85.01 36.22
C ASP A 238 54.05 -86.43 36.38
N GLN A 239 53.03 -86.80 35.61
CA GLN A 239 52.52 -88.17 35.55
C GLN A 239 53.60 -89.17 35.10
N LYS A 240 54.37 -88.85 34.06
CA LYS A 240 55.47 -89.70 33.54
C LYS A 240 56.63 -89.82 34.52
N ILE A 241 56.99 -88.75 35.22
CA ILE A 241 58.01 -88.76 36.27
C ILE A 241 57.56 -89.68 37.41
N THR A 242 56.29 -89.60 37.80
CA THR A 242 55.69 -90.45 38.84
C THR A 242 55.66 -91.94 38.42
N GLU A 243 55.31 -92.25 37.18
CA GLU A 243 55.39 -93.61 36.62
C GLU A 243 56.83 -94.16 36.59
N LEU A 244 57.81 -93.34 36.23
CA LEU A 244 59.22 -93.71 36.17
C LEU A 244 59.83 -93.92 37.57
N LEU A 245 59.42 -93.14 38.56
CA LEU A 245 59.81 -93.31 39.96
C LEU A 245 59.24 -94.61 40.56
N ASN A 246 58.03 -95.00 40.18
CA ASN A 246 57.41 -96.26 40.62
C ASN A 246 58.00 -97.52 39.96
N ARG A 247 58.69 -97.39 38.82
CA ARG A 247 59.40 -98.49 38.13
C ARG A 247 60.90 -98.49 38.44
N SER A 248 61.28 -98.62 39.71
CA SER A 248 62.71 -98.69 40.07
C SER A 248 63.28 -100.11 39.92
N LEU A 249 63.99 -100.39 38.81
CA LEU A 249 65.20 -101.24 38.72
C LEU A 249 65.84 -101.14 37.31
N LYS A 250 66.70 -100.13 37.08
CA LYS A 250 67.90 -100.12 36.19
C LYS A 250 68.47 -98.70 36.06
N ARG A 251 69.37 -98.33 36.99
CA ARG A 251 70.03 -97.02 37.07
C ARG A 251 71.27 -96.95 36.14
N ARG A 252 71.09 -96.65 34.85
CA ARG A 252 72.16 -96.08 33.97
C ARG A 252 71.60 -95.56 32.64
N ALA A 253 70.64 -96.25 32.02
CA ALA A 253 69.95 -95.77 30.81
C ALA A 253 68.96 -94.63 31.12
N ILE A 254 68.31 -94.68 32.29
CA ILE A 254 67.39 -93.65 32.77
C ILE A 254 68.13 -92.33 32.96
N PHE A 255 69.29 -92.31 33.64
CA PHE A 255 70.02 -91.07 33.92
C PHE A 255 70.42 -90.28 32.66
N LYS A 256 70.77 -90.97 31.57
CA LYS A 256 71.08 -90.33 30.28
C LYS A 256 69.83 -89.77 29.59
N LYS A 257 68.72 -90.50 29.64
CA LYS A 257 67.44 -90.09 29.03
C LYS A 257 66.77 -88.97 29.84
N THR A 258 66.83 -89.05 31.17
CA THR A 258 66.39 -88.01 32.10
C THR A 258 67.23 -86.74 31.95
N LYS A 259 68.57 -86.85 31.80
CA LYS A 259 69.42 -85.68 31.51
C LYS A 259 69.05 -85.00 30.19
N HIS A 260 68.85 -85.77 29.11
CA HIS A 260 68.45 -85.22 27.82
C HIS A 260 67.04 -84.60 27.86
N LEU A 261 66.08 -85.23 28.55
CA LEU A 261 64.74 -84.67 28.78
C LEU A 261 64.80 -83.40 29.62
N ILE A 262 65.67 -83.32 30.62
CA ILE A 262 65.88 -82.10 31.42
C ILE A 262 66.46 -80.99 30.53
N GLU A 263 67.47 -81.28 29.70
CA GLU A 263 68.06 -80.31 28.77
C GLU A 263 67.05 -79.81 27.72
N GLU A 264 66.21 -80.72 27.18
CA GLU A 264 65.14 -80.38 26.23
C GLU A 264 64.01 -79.57 26.89
N ASN A 265 63.66 -79.88 28.15
CA ASN A 265 62.68 -79.11 28.92
C ASN A 265 63.24 -77.72 29.28
N GLN A 266 64.52 -77.62 29.61
CA GLN A 266 65.19 -76.34 29.84
C GLN A 266 65.22 -75.47 28.57
N PHE A 267 65.44 -76.10 27.40
CA PHE A 267 65.37 -75.42 26.10
C PHE A 267 63.94 -74.92 25.79
N LEU A 268 62.93 -75.76 26.00
CA LEU A 268 61.53 -75.39 25.79
C LEU A 268 61.07 -74.31 26.77
N ILE A 269 61.55 -74.31 28.02
CA ILE A 269 61.30 -73.23 28.99
C ILE A 269 61.91 -71.91 28.50
N ASN A 270 63.17 -71.93 28.06
CA ASN A 270 63.83 -70.74 27.54
C ASN A 270 63.12 -70.19 26.28
N GLU A 271 62.70 -71.07 25.37
CA GLU A 271 62.00 -70.65 24.16
C GLU A 271 60.58 -70.15 24.46
N LYS A 272 59.90 -70.73 25.47
CA LYS A 272 58.61 -70.25 25.99
C LYS A 272 58.73 -68.86 26.63
N ASP A 273 59.72 -68.68 27.51
CA ASP A 273 59.94 -67.41 28.18
C ASP A 273 60.27 -66.33 27.13
N ARG A 274 61.03 -66.68 26.09
CA ARG A 274 61.30 -65.80 24.95
C ARG A 274 60.05 -65.44 24.14
N VAL A 275 59.19 -66.41 23.79
CA VAL A 275 57.94 -66.16 23.04
C VAL A 275 56.91 -65.39 23.89
N ALA A 276 56.79 -65.70 25.17
CA ALA A 276 55.89 -65.00 26.10
C ALA A 276 56.35 -63.55 26.31
N GLN A 277 57.66 -63.33 26.41
CA GLN A 277 58.24 -61.99 26.52
C GLN A 277 58.03 -61.19 25.22
N GLN A 278 58.29 -61.78 24.05
CA GLN A 278 57.99 -61.14 22.76
C GLN A 278 56.51 -60.81 22.59
N SER A 279 55.61 -61.75 22.92
CA SER A 279 54.17 -61.53 22.80
C SER A 279 53.66 -60.48 23.80
N SER A 280 54.24 -60.41 25.01
CA SER A 280 53.93 -59.39 26.01
C SER A 280 54.41 -58.01 25.59
N GLU A 281 55.61 -57.92 25.00
CA GLU A 281 56.15 -56.67 24.44
C GLU A 281 55.29 -56.18 23.28
N GLU A 282 54.86 -57.08 22.39
CA GLU A 282 53.98 -56.73 21.26
C GLU A 282 52.59 -56.25 21.73
N LEU A 283 52.06 -56.86 22.79
CA LEU A 283 50.78 -56.50 23.41
C LEU A 283 50.86 -55.14 24.11
N ALA A 284 51.98 -54.86 24.78
CA ALA A 284 52.25 -53.55 25.37
C ALA A 284 52.33 -52.46 24.29
N LEU A 285 52.98 -52.74 23.16
CA LEU A 285 53.09 -51.81 22.04
C LEU A 285 51.73 -51.51 21.39
N LYS A 286 50.91 -52.55 21.15
CA LYS A 286 49.55 -52.38 20.62
C LYS A 286 48.64 -51.61 21.58
N ASN A 287 48.74 -51.83 22.89
CA ASN A 287 47.99 -51.04 23.87
C ASN A 287 48.39 -49.57 23.84
N GLN A 288 49.69 -49.29 23.71
CA GLN A 288 50.19 -47.92 23.63
C GLN A 288 49.72 -47.21 22.34
N GLU A 289 49.66 -47.92 21.20
CA GLU A 289 49.05 -47.41 19.96
C GLU A 289 47.55 -47.15 20.11
N LEU A 290 46.82 -48.07 20.76
CA LEU A 290 45.38 -47.93 21.00
C LEU A 290 45.08 -46.70 21.89
N ASP A 291 45.87 -46.50 22.94
CA ASP A 291 45.75 -45.34 23.83
C ASP A 291 46.00 -44.03 23.08
N LEU A 292 47.04 -43.98 22.24
CA LEU A 292 47.35 -42.81 21.42
C LEU A 292 46.22 -42.51 20.40
N LEU A 293 45.66 -43.55 19.77
CA LEU A 293 44.57 -43.40 18.81
C LEU A 293 43.29 -42.91 19.49
N ASN A 294 42.99 -43.41 20.70
CA ASN A 294 41.86 -42.94 21.49
C ASN A 294 42.01 -41.48 21.92
N GLU A 295 43.22 -41.05 22.33
CA GLU A 295 43.48 -39.63 22.61
C GLU A 295 43.25 -38.75 21.37
N GLN A 296 43.70 -39.18 20.19
CA GLN A 296 43.44 -38.48 18.94
C GLN A 296 41.94 -38.40 18.63
N LEU A 297 41.19 -39.47 18.86
CA LEU A 297 39.74 -39.53 18.65
C LEU A 297 39.02 -38.55 19.58
N VAL A 298 39.41 -38.46 20.84
CA VAL A 298 38.88 -37.48 21.81
C VAL A 298 39.14 -36.04 21.33
N ILE A 299 40.37 -35.74 20.89
CA ILE A 299 40.71 -34.40 20.38
C ILE A 299 39.87 -34.05 19.15
N LYS A 300 39.70 -34.99 18.21
CA LYS A 300 38.87 -34.79 17.01
C LYS A 300 37.40 -34.56 17.37
N ASN A 301 36.87 -35.26 18.37
CA ASN A 301 35.50 -35.07 18.83
C ASN A 301 35.27 -33.70 19.47
N ILE A 302 36.23 -33.20 20.22
CA ILE A 302 36.19 -31.83 20.76
C ILE A 302 36.15 -30.82 19.61
N GLN A 303 37.04 -30.96 18.61
CA GLN A 303 37.08 -30.09 17.43
C GLN A 303 35.77 -30.13 16.63
N ILE A 304 35.16 -31.31 16.46
CA ILE A 304 33.85 -31.46 15.82
C ILE A 304 32.77 -30.71 16.58
N THR A 305 32.78 -30.80 17.92
CA THR A 305 31.79 -30.15 18.78
C THR A 305 31.92 -28.63 18.69
N GLU A 306 33.13 -28.09 18.80
CA GLU A 306 33.40 -26.65 18.66
C GLU A 306 32.98 -26.11 17.28
N LEU A 307 33.31 -26.84 16.21
CA LEU A 307 32.90 -26.46 14.85
C LEU A 307 31.37 -26.53 14.66
N SER A 308 30.70 -27.48 15.32
CA SER A 308 29.24 -27.59 15.30
C SER A 308 28.57 -26.41 16.01
N GLU A 309 29.11 -25.95 17.13
CA GLU A 309 28.64 -24.76 17.83
C GLU A 309 28.84 -23.50 16.98
N GLN A 310 30.03 -23.33 16.39
CA GLN A 310 30.30 -22.25 15.44
C GLN A 310 29.34 -22.28 14.24
N ASN A 311 29.03 -23.47 13.71
CA ASN A 311 28.06 -23.62 12.63
C ASN A 311 26.67 -23.10 13.04
N HIS A 312 26.24 -23.43 14.26
CA HIS A 312 24.98 -22.96 14.80
C HIS A 312 24.96 -21.43 14.94
N GLU A 313 26.02 -20.82 15.47
CA GLU A 313 26.14 -19.37 15.56
C GLU A 313 26.09 -18.68 14.20
N PHE A 314 26.82 -19.20 13.20
CA PHE A 314 26.78 -18.63 11.84
C PHE A 314 25.39 -18.75 11.20
N ARG A 315 24.64 -19.82 11.46
CA ARG A 315 23.24 -19.94 11.00
C ARG A 315 22.36 -18.87 11.64
N LEU A 316 22.54 -18.58 12.93
CA LEU A 316 21.83 -17.50 13.61
C LEU A 316 22.19 -16.14 13.02
N GLN A 317 23.47 -15.88 12.74
CA GLN A 317 23.93 -14.64 12.09
C GLN A 317 23.32 -14.47 10.70
N ILE A 318 23.29 -15.53 9.88
CA ILE A 318 22.65 -15.52 8.56
C ILE A 318 21.16 -15.21 8.69
N ASN A 319 20.45 -15.82 9.63
CA ASN A 319 19.04 -15.54 9.85
C ASN A 319 18.78 -14.08 10.24
N HIS A 320 19.60 -13.54 11.15
CA HIS A 320 19.52 -12.12 11.54
C HIS A 320 19.79 -11.19 10.34
N LEU A 321 20.83 -11.46 9.55
CA LEU A 321 21.16 -10.68 8.37
C LEU A 321 20.05 -10.76 7.31
N ASN A 322 19.43 -11.93 7.11
CA ASN A 322 18.29 -12.10 6.22
C ASN A 322 17.09 -11.25 6.67
N LEU A 323 16.77 -11.26 7.97
CA LEU A 323 15.68 -10.47 8.52
C LEU A 323 15.95 -8.97 8.33
N SER A 324 17.15 -8.51 8.66
CA SER A 324 17.56 -7.11 8.47
C SER A 324 17.53 -6.69 6.99
N LEU A 325 17.98 -7.56 6.08
CA LEU A 325 17.90 -7.31 4.63
C LEU A 325 16.44 -7.21 4.15
N HIS A 326 15.56 -8.04 4.70
CA HIS A 326 14.13 -8.01 4.39
C HIS A 326 13.49 -6.71 4.85
N GLU A 327 13.67 -6.33 6.12
CA GLU A 327 13.17 -5.06 6.67
C GLU A 327 13.66 -3.84 5.87
N MET A 328 14.94 -3.84 5.47
CA MET A 328 15.50 -2.77 4.64
C MET A 328 14.90 -2.75 3.23
N THR A 329 14.60 -3.91 2.66
CA THR A 329 13.94 -4.02 1.36
C THR A 329 12.51 -3.50 1.41
N GLU A 330 11.77 -3.79 2.48
CA GLU A 330 10.42 -3.25 2.67
C GLU A 330 10.46 -1.71 2.79
N LYS A 331 11.32 -1.17 3.66
CA LYS A 331 11.51 0.29 3.78
C LYS A 331 11.90 0.95 2.47
N PHE A 332 12.75 0.31 1.68
CA PHE A 332 13.12 0.80 0.35
C PHE A 332 11.89 0.85 -0.58
N ASN A 333 11.10 -0.22 -0.62
CA ASN A 333 9.90 -0.28 -1.46
C ASN A 333 8.85 0.76 -1.07
N GLU A 334 8.63 0.96 0.23
CA GLU A 334 7.70 1.98 0.76
C GLU A 334 8.14 3.39 0.36
N ASN A 335 9.43 3.73 0.52
CA ASN A 335 9.93 5.04 0.12
C ASN A 335 9.87 5.23 -1.40
N ASN A 336 10.13 4.18 -2.19
CA ASN A 336 10.02 4.24 -3.64
C ASN A 336 8.57 4.44 -4.12
N LEU A 337 7.60 3.80 -3.45
CA LEU A 337 6.18 4.02 -3.71
C LEU A 337 5.78 5.46 -3.38
N ALA A 338 6.22 5.98 -2.22
CA ALA A 338 5.98 7.37 -1.83
C ALA A 338 6.57 8.37 -2.84
N TYR A 339 7.80 8.13 -3.30
CA TYR A 339 8.45 8.92 -4.36
C TYR A 339 7.64 8.91 -5.65
N THR A 340 7.15 7.74 -6.08
CA THR A 340 6.34 7.60 -7.31
C THR A 340 5.02 8.37 -7.21
N HIS A 341 4.33 8.30 -6.06
CA HIS A 341 3.12 9.08 -5.82
C HIS A 341 3.38 10.58 -5.85
N LEU A 342 4.47 11.02 -5.20
CA LEU A 342 4.86 12.42 -5.19
C LEU A 342 5.22 12.93 -6.58
N GLN A 343 5.92 12.12 -7.38
CA GLN A 343 6.28 12.44 -8.76
C GLN A 343 5.03 12.62 -9.64
N LYS A 344 4.05 11.72 -9.51
CA LYS A 344 2.78 11.83 -10.22
C LYS A 344 2.04 13.11 -9.83
N HIS A 345 1.96 13.39 -8.53
CA HIS A 345 1.28 14.59 -8.05
C HIS A 345 1.97 15.88 -8.53
N ASN A 346 3.31 15.93 -8.50
CA ASN A 346 4.08 17.04 -9.06
C ASN A 346 3.80 17.23 -10.56
N HIS A 347 3.68 16.14 -11.32
CA HIS A 347 3.30 16.24 -12.73
C HIS A 347 1.90 16.86 -12.93
N GLU A 348 0.92 16.47 -12.10
CA GLU A 348 -0.44 17.04 -12.14
C GLU A 348 -0.43 18.55 -11.83
N VAL A 349 0.31 18.97 -10.81
CA VAL A 349 0.46 20.40 -10.44
C VAL A 349 1.14 21.18 -11.56
N VAL A 350 2.18 20.63 -12.20
CA VAL A 350 2.86 21.26 -13.34
C VAL A 350 1.90 21.46 -14.52
N LEU A 351 1.05 20.47 -14.83
CA LEU A 351 0.05 20.60 -15.88
C LEU A 351 -0.99 21.68 -15.56
N GLU A 352 -1.47 21.75 -14.32
CA GLU A 352 -2.41 22.77 -13.87
C GLU A 352 -1.80 24.17 -13.95
N ASN A 353 -0.54 24.32 -13.54
CA ASN A 353 0.22 25.56 -13.70
C ASN A 353 0.33 26.00 -15.16
N GLY A 354 0.58 25.06 -16.08
CA GLY A 354 0.59 25.35 -17.52
C GLY A 354 -0.75 25.93 -17.98
N ARG A 355 -1.86 25.30 -17.59
CA ARG A 355 -3.22 25.77 -17.96
C ARG A 355 -3.54 27.15 -17.39
N LEU A 356 -3.16 27.42 -16.14
CA LEU A 356 -3.35 28.73 -15.51
C LEU A 356 -2.50 29.80 -16.18
N SER A 357 -1.25 29.49 -16.53
CA SER A 357 -0.36 30.39 -17.27
C SER A 357 -0.92 30.76 -18.65
N ASP A 358 -1.45 29.77 -19.39
CA ASP A 358 -2.11 30.02 -20.68
C ASP A 358 -3.37 30.88 -20.51
N SER A 359 -4.17 30.62 -19.48
CA SER A 359 -5.37 31.40 -19.15
C SER A 359 -5.00 32.85 -18.79
N LEU A 360 -3.94 33.04 -18.01
CA LEU A 360 -3.40 34.35 -17.65
C LEU A 360 -2.99 35.13 -18.91
N LYS A 361 -2.29 34.48 -19.84
CA LYS A 361 -1.85 35.09 -21.10
C LYS A 361 -3.05 35.52 -21.95
N ASN A 362 -4.09 34.70 -22.04
CA ASN A 362 -5.31 35.05 -22.76
C ASN A 362 -6.01 36.25 -22.13
N LEU A 363 -6.15 36.27 -20.81
CA LEU A 363 -6.78 37.37 -20.09
C LEU A 363 -5.98 38.68 -20.23
N GLN A 364 -4.65 38.59 -20.23
CA GLN A 364 -3.79 39.74 -20.55
C GLN A 364 -4.05 40.27 -21.95
N ASN A 365 -4.17 39.40 -22.96
CA ASN A 365 -4.50 39.81 -24.33
C ASN A 365 -5.88 40.49 -24.40
N ASP A 366 -6.90 39.91 -23.77
CA ASP A 366 -8.26 40.46 -23.71
C ASP A 366 -8.26 41.86 -23.06
N TYR A 367 -7.50 42.03 -21.97
CA TYR A 367 -7.33 43.34 -21.34
C TYR A 367 -6.65 44.36 -22.26
N HIS A 368 -5.60 43.97 -22.99
CA HIS A 368 -4.93 44.85 -23.95
C HIS A 368 -5.88 45.26 -25.09
N GLN A 369 -6.69 44.32 -25.58
CA GLN A 369 -7.70 44.56 -26.60
C GLN A 369 -8.77 45.55 -26.11
N LEU A 370 -9.34 45.32 -24.92
CA LEU A 370 -10.34 46.20 -24.33
C LEU A 370 -9.78 47.62 -24.09
N LYS A 371 -8.53 47.71 -23.62
CA LYS A 371 -7.83 48.98 -23.43
C LYS A 371 -7.65 49.74 -24.75
N TYR A 372 -7.33 49.02 -25.84
CA TYR A 372 -7.23 49.61 -27.18
C TYR A 372 -8.59 50.15 -27.64
N GLU A 373 -9.65 49.34 -27.55
CA GLU A 373 -11.02 49.73 -27.93
C GLU A 373 -11.51 50.94 -27.16
N PHE A 374 -11.29 50.98 -25.84
CA PHE A 374 -11.60 52.15 -25.01
C PHE A 374 -10.87 53.41 -25.47
N MET A 375 -9.59 53.29 -25.85
CA MET A 375 -8.81 54.43 -26.34
C MET A 375 -9.31 54.94 -27.70
N GLN A 376 -9.81 54.05 -28.57
CA GLN A 376 -10.46 54.43 -29.82
C GLN A 376 -11.80 55.12 -29.58
N LEU A 377 -12.64 54.57 -28.68
CA LEU A 377 -13.93 55.16 -28.33
C LEU A 377 -13.75 56.57 -27.74
N LYS A 378 -12.77 56.75 -26.86
CA LYS A 378 -12.43 58.06 -26.28
C LYS A 378 -12.02 59.08 -27.37
N LYS A 379 -11.29 58.65 -28.40
CA LYS A 379 -10.94 59.51 -29.55
C LYS A 379 -12.17 59.85 -30.40
N GLN A 380 -13.06 58.90 -30.65
CA GLN A 380 -14.31 59.15 -31.38
C GLN A 380 -15.19 60.18 -30.65
N ILE A 381 -15.44 59.98 -29.35
CA ILE A 381 -16.24 60.92 -28.54
C ILE A 381 -15.66 62.33 -28.59
N PHE A 382 -14.32 62.47 -28.49
CA PHE A 382 -13.65 63.77 -28.56
C PHE A 382 -13.80 64.43 -29.95
N ASN A 383 -13.69 63.66 -31.02
CA ASN A 383 -13.87 64.17 -32.38
C ASN A 383 -15.33 64.53 -32.68
N ASP A 384 -16.30 63.77 -32.18
CA ASP A 384 -17.73 64.06 -32.34
C ASP A 384 -18.17 65.28 -31.53
N ALA A 385 -17.61 65.49 -30.34
CA ALA A 385 -17.81 66.71 -29.56
C ALA A 385 -17.28 67.95 -30.31
N ARG A 386 -16.11 67.83 -30.94
CA ARG A 386 -15.51 68.92 -31.71
C ARG A 386 -16.27 69.24 -33.01
N ARG A 387 -16.87 68.24 -33.68
CA ARG A 387 -17.74 68.48 -34.85
C ARG A 387 -19.01 69.22 -34.47
N LYS A 388 -19.60 68.92 -33.30
CA LYS A 388 -20.78 69.64 -32.80
C LYS A 388 -20.51 71.12 -32.47
N GLU A 389 -19.28 71.47 -32.08
CA GLU A 389 -18.86 72.86 -31.89
C GLU A 389 -18.55 73.61 -33.21
N GLU A 390 -18.33 72.89 -34.31
CA GLU A 390 -18.09 73.48 -35.65
C GLU A 390 -19.38 73.62 -36.48
N ASP A 391 -20.48 72.95 -36.10
CA ASP A 391 -21.81 73.00 -36.73
C ASP A 391 -22.80 73.96 -36.01
N GLU A 392 -22.42 74.57 -34.88
CA GLU A 392 -23.07 75.74 -34.23
C GLU A 392 -22.40 77.05 -34.65
#